data_AF-A0A9E3LQ74-F1
#
_entry.id   AF-A0A9E3LQ74-F1
#
_cell.length_a   1.000
_cell.length_b   1.000
_cell.length_c   1.000
_cell.angle_alpha   90.00
_cell.angle_beta   90.00
_cell.angle_gamma   90.00
#
_symmetry.space_group_name_H-M   'P 1'
#
loop_
_entity.id
_entity.type
_entity.pdbx_description
1 polymer ?
#
loop_
_entity_poly.entity_id
_entity_poly.type
_entity_poly.pdbx_seq_one_letter_code
_entity_poly.pdbx_strand_id
1 'polypeptide(L)'
;MSHRKFHAVMVGLVLFAGTFASPVLAGNSASSSQNVNTTVANKYQNTVSSSNDKSDKWKLDKKKAKFGQLTYLEQAKFDKFQNAIHHGGMSPRDAAAKIGDADYKVLNKKTGQCQIRLSQKNRVTFIVDHDSHTVRILQVGGHT
;
A
#
# COMPACT_ATOMS: atom_id res chain seq x y z
N MET A 1 -31.66 37.01 35.98
CA MET A 1 -31.06 36.44 34.74
C MET A 1 -31.80 35.15 34.44
N SER A 2 -32.95 35.26 33.78
CA SER A 2 -33.11 35.20 32.32
C SER A 2 -32.94 33.79 31.76
N HIS A 3 -34.09 33.28 31.32
CA HIS A 3 -34.39 31.98 30.73
C HIS A 3 -33.60 31.66 29.46
N ARG A 4 -33.61 30.35 29.09
CA ARG A 4 -33.88 29.81 27.75
C ARG A 4 -33.82 28.26 27.85
N LYS A 5 -34.90 27.54 28.21
CA LYS A 5 -36.01 27.08 27.36
C LYS A 5 -35.54 26.60 25.97
N PHE A 6 -35.37 25.27 25.83
CA PHE A 6 -35.30 24.59 24.55
C PHE A 6 -36.72 24.48 23.98
N HIS A 7 -36.97 25.24 22.92
CA HIS A 7 -38.09 25.05 22.02
C HIS A 7 -37.58 25.40 20.62
N ALA A 8 -38.25 24.80 19.64
CA ALA A 8 -38.13 25.00 18.19
C ALA A 8 -37.21 24.00 17.47
N VAL A 9 -37.59 23.42 16.33
CA VAL A 9 -38.83 23.52 15.53
C VAL A 9 -38.78 22.35 14.54
N MET A 10 -39.92 21.71 14.28
CA MET A 10 -40.12 20.85 13.11
C MET A 10 -39.94 21.68 11.83
N VAL A 11 -39.13 21.23 10.87
CA VAL A 11 -39.29 21.69 9.48
C VAL A 11 -39.23 20.51 8.54
N GLY A 12 -40.30 20.38 7.77
CA GLY A 12 -40.60 19.27 6.90
C GLY A 12 -39.60 19.06 5.78
N LEU A 13 -39.47 17.80 5.40
CA LEU A 13 -38.83 17.37 4.18
C LEU A 13 -39.75 17.73 3.01
N VAL A 14 -39.42 18.80 2.29
CA VAL A 14 -40.10 19.19 1.05
C VAL A 14 -39.61 18.27 -0.07
N LEU A 15 -40.55 17.55 -0.68
CA LEU A 15 -40.36 16.84 -1.94
C LEU A 15 -40.18 17.87 -3.06
N PHE A 16 -39.01 17.87 -3.71
CA PHE A 16 -38.83 18.51 -5.01
C PHE A 16 -38.53 17.44 -6.05
N ALA A 17 -39.56 17.09 -6.83
CA ALA A 17 -39.42 16.42 -8.11
C ALA A 17 -38.94 17.47 -9.12
N GLY A 18 -37.64 17.43 -9.43
CA GLY A 18 -37.05 18.23 -10.49
C GLY A 18 -36.57 17.31 -11.61
N THR A 19 -37.34 17.23 -12.69
CA THR A 19 -36.88 16.65 -13.95
C THR A 19 -36.03 17.69 -14.67
N PHE A 20 -34.75 17.39 -14.90
CA PHE A 20 -33.98 18.04 -15.95
C PHE A 20 -33.39 16.95 -16.84
N ALA A 21 -34.01 16.83 -18.01
CA ALA A 21 -33.41 16.16 -19.15
C ALA A 21 -32.21 17.00 -19.62
N SER A 22 -31.07 16.36 -19.84
CA SER A 22 -30.02 16.89 -20.71
C SER A 22 -29.40 15.73 -21.49
N PRO A 23 -29.28 15.85 -22.82
CA PRO A 23 -28.74 14.80 -23.68
C PRO A 23 -27.21 14.79 -23.59
N VAL A 24 -26.63 13.64 -23.25
CA VAL A 24 -25.19 13.41 -23.46
C VAL A 24 -24.98 13.00 -24.92
N LEU A 25 -24.27 13.89 -25.60
CA LEU A 25 -23.71 13.75 -26.94
C LEU A 25 -22.80 12.51 -27.02
N ALA A 26 -22.89 11.82 -28.16
CA ALA A 26 -22.12 10.63 -28.49
C ALA A 26 -20.60 10.78 -28.28
N GLY A 27 -20.01 9.78 -27.64
CA GLY A 27 -18.56 9.59 -27.52
C GLY A 27 -18.26 8.10 -27.66
N ASN A 28 -17.94 7.72 -28.89
CA ASN A 28 -17.59 6.39 -29.35
C ASN A 28 -16.51 5.71 -28.47
N SER A 29 -16.71 4.44 -28.09
CA SER A 29 -15.73 3.36 -28.26
C SER A 29 -16.16 2.07 -27.54
N ALA A 30 -16.58 1.11 -28.37
CA ALA A 30 -16.49 -0.34 -28.22
C ALA A 30 -16.27 -0.92 -26.81
N SER A 31 -17.32 -1.56 -26.28
CA SER A 31 -17.20 -2.71 -25.39
C SER A 31 -18.23 -3.74 -25.83
N SER A 32 -17.75 -4.72 -26.59
CA SER A 32 -18.41 -5.99 -26.87
C SER A 32 -17.47 -7.05 -26.30
N SER A 33 -17.85 -8.11 -25.60
CA SER A 33 -19.10 -8.65 -25.07
C SER A 33 -18.66 -9.93 -24.35
N GLN A 34 -19.47 -10.40 -23.38
CA GLN A 34 -19.57 -11.81 -22.96
C GLN A 34 -18.40 -12.38 -22.11
N ASN A 35 -18.58 -13.20 -21.07
CA ASN A 35 -19.74 -13.85 -20.46
C ASN A 35 -19.29 -14.38 -19.08
N VAL A 36 -20.14 -14.29 -18.06
CA VAL A 36 -19.93 -14.89 -16.74
C VAL A 36 -20.31 -16.37 -16.77
N ASN A 37 -19.41 -17.28 -16.36
CA ASN A 37 -19.83 -18.46 -15.59
C ASN A 37 -18.68 -19.09 -14.80
N THR A 38 -18.99 -19.25 -13.51
CA THR A 38 -18.24 -19.75 -12.36
C THR A 38 -17.73 -21.18 -12.53
N THR A 39 -16.53 -21.51 -12.02
CA THR A 39 -16.23 -22.69 -11.17
C THR A 39 -14.74 -22.69 -10.78
N VAL A 40 -14.49 -22.57 -9.48
CA VAL A 40 -13.35 -23.04 -8.67
C VAL A 40 -12.15 -23.65 -9.42
N ALA A 41 -10.99 -22.96 -9.41
CA ALA A 41 -9.66 -23.55 -9.19
C ALA A 41 -8.56 -22.48 -9.28
N ASN A 42 -7.66 -22.51 -8.30
CA ASN A 42 -6.44 -21.73 -8.14
C ASN A 42 -5.67 -21.45 -9.45
N LYS A 43 -5.60 -20.18 -9.87
CA LYS A 43 -4.55 -19.71 -10.80
C LYS A 43 -3.32 -19.24 -10.01
N TYR A 44 -2.69 -20.19 -9.32
CA TYR A 44 -1.25 -20.17 -9.09
C TYR A 44 -0.62 -20.99 -10.21
N GLN A 45 -0.45 -20.36 -11.37
CA GLN A 45 0.49 -20.83 -12.39
C GLN A 45 1.40 -19.64 -12.69
N ASN A 46 2.27 -19.41 -11.70
CA ASN A 46 3.45 -18.60 -11.81
C ASN A 46 4.28 -19.21 -12.95
N THR A 47 4.44 -18.48 -14.04
CA THR A 47 5.19 -18.90 -15.21
C THR A 47 6.59 -19.32 -14.80
N VAL A 48 6.87 -20.62 -14.96
CA VAL A 48 8.21 -21.19 -14.88
C VAL A 48 9.00 -20.64 -16.06
N SER A 49 9.65 -19.50 -15.85
CA SER A 49 10.65 -18.96 -16.75
C SER A 49 11.99 -19.11 -16.05
N SER A 50 12.54 -20.32 -16.12
CA SER A 50 13.96 -20.56 -15.99
C SER A 50 14.68 -19.86 -17.13
N SER A 51 15.08 -18.61 -16.93
CA SER A 51 16.21 -18.04 -17.65
C SER A 51 17.29 -17.71 -16.62
N ASN A 52 18.50 -18.11 -16.94
CA ASN A 52 19.69 -18.03 -16.10
C ASN A 52 20.23 -16.59 -16.09
N ASP A 53 19.33 -15.62 -15.89
CA ASP A 53 19.62 -14.20 -15.82
C ASP A 53 19.70 -13.82 -14.35
N LYS A 54 20.76 -13.10 -13.97
CA LYS A 54 20.78 -12.37 -12.70
C LYS A 54 19.59 -11.41 -12.74
N SER A 55 18.46 -11.86 -12.21
CA SER A 55 17.26 -11.06 -12.24
C SER A 55 17.53 -9.79 -11.43
N ASP A 56 17.34 -8.62 -12.05
CA ASP A 56 17.34 -7.28 -11.43
C ASP A 56 16.24 -7.10 -10.36
N LYS A 57 15.73 -8.22 -9.84
CA LYS A 57 14.73 -8.30 -8.78
C LYS A 57 15.43 -8.02 -7.47
N TRP A 58 14.84 -7.06 -6.74
CA TRP A 58 15.28 -6.74 -5.40
C TRP A 58 15.11 -7.94 -4.48
N LYS A 59 16.16 -8.22 -3.71
CA LYS A 59 16.18 -9.27 -2.69
C LYS A 59 15.97 -8.64 -1.32
N LEU A 60 15.36 -9.39 -0.42
CA LEU A 60 15.18 -8.98 0.97
C LEU A 60 16.03 -9.89 1.88
N ASP A 61 16.93 -9.28 2.65
CA ASP A 61 17.68 -9.96 3.68
C ASP A 61 17.21 -9.50 5.07
N LYS A 62 16.79 -10.46 5.89
CA LYS A 62 16.32 -10.25 7.27
C LYS A 62 17.22 -10.92 8.31
N LYS A 63 18.35 -11.53 7.92
CA LYS A 63 19.18 -12.39 8.80
C LYS A 63 19.68 -11.69 10.06
N LYS A 64 19.92 -10.38 9.99
CA LYS A 64 20.42 -9.56 11.11
C LYS A 64 19.39 -8.55 11.63
N ALA A 65 18.12 -8.72 11.26
CA ALA A 65 17.07 -7.79 11.64
C ALA A 65 16.69 -7.96 13.11
N LYS A 66 16.54 -6.83 13.82
CA LYS A 66 15.94 -6.77 15.15
C LYS A 66 14.43 -6.53 15.02
N PHE A 67 13.61 -7.33 15.69
CA PHE A 67 12.15 -7.20 15.66
C PHE A 67 11.64 -6.74 17.03
N GLY A 68 10.97 -5.60 17.05
CA GLY A 68 10.17 -5.14 18.19
C GLY A 68 8.73 -5.66 18.11
N GLN A 69 7.96 -5.37 19.15
CA GLN A 69 6.53 -5.67 19.16
C GLN A 69 5.79 -4.73 18.20
N LEU A 70 4.99 -5.34 17.32
CA LEU A 70 4.12 -4.65 16.38
C LEU A 70 2.65 -5.00 16.66
N THR A 71 1.78 -4.02 16.48
CA THR A 71 0.35 -4.23 16.35
C THR A 71 0.03 -4.94 15.04
N TYR A 72 -1.17 -5.51 14.95
CA TYR A 72 -1.65 -6.18 13.73
C TYR A 72 -1.54 -5.29 12.47
N LEU A 73 -1.92 -4.01 12.58
CA LEU A 73 -1.86 -3.07 11.45
C LEU A 73 -0.43 -2.75 11.02
N GLU A 74 0.50 -2.66 11.96
CA GLU A 74 1.91 -2.41 11.67
C GLU A 74 2.57 -3.62 11.02
N GLN A 75 2.25 -4.82 11.51
CA GLN A 75 2.68 -6.06 10.90
C GLN A 75 2.14 -6.19 9.47
N ALA A 76 0.86 -5.91 9.24
CA ALA A 76 0.27 -5.95 7.90
C ALA A 76 0.96 -4.99 6.90
N LYS A 77 1.34 -3.79 7.37
CA LYS A 77 2.13 -2.84 6.55
C LYS A 77 3.52 -3.38 6.24
N PHE A 78 4.21 -3.93 7.23
CA PHE A 78 5.52 -4.54 7.03
C PHE A 78 5.44 -5.77 6.10
N ASP A 79 4.39 -6.58 6.22
CA ASP A 79 4.13 -7.73 5.36
C ASP A 79 3.91 -7.28 3.90
N LYS A 80 3.15 -6.21 3.69
CA LYS A 80 2.97 -5.61 2.37
C LYS A 80 4.30 -5.13 1.77
N PHE A 81 5.14 -4.50 2.59
CA PHE A 81 6.49 -4.07 2.18
C PHE A 81 7.37 -5.24 1.74
N GLN A 82 7.54 -6.23 2.63
CA GLN A 82 8.42 -7.36 2.34
C GLN A 82 7.91 -8.18 1.16
N ASN A 83 6.60 -8.34 1.01
CA ASN A 83 6.02 -9.12 -0.09
C ASN A 83 6.21 -8.42 -1.43
N ALA A 84 6.10 -7.08 -1.46
CA ALA A 84 6.37 -6.31 -2.67
C ALA A 84 7.83 -6.49 -3.15
N ILE A 85 8.78 -6.54 -2.22
CA ILE A 85 10.20 -6.76 -2.54
C ILE A 85 10.45 -8.23 -2.90
N HIS A 86 10.14 -9.14 -1.97
CA HIS A 86 10.50 -10.55 -2.08
C HIS A 86 9.77 -11.28 -3.22
N HIS A 87 8.48 -11.00 -3.42
CA HIS A 87 7.70 -11.65 -4.47
C HIS A 87 7.54 -10.78 -5.71
N GLY A 88 7.45 -9.45 -5.54
CA GLY A 88 7.30 -8.52 -6.65
C GLY A 88 8.61 -8.06 -7.28
N GLY A 89 9.76 -8.33 -6.66
CA GLY A 89 11.07 -7.82 -7.11
C GLY A 89 11.16 -6.28 -7.07
N MET A 90 10.25 -5.63 -6.35
CA MET A 90 10.06 -4.18 -6.38
C MET A 90 11.17 -3.45 -5.62
N SER A 91 11.53 -2.26 -6.09
CA SER A 91 12.47 -1.39 -5.37
C SER A 91 11.93 -1.04 -3.98
N PRO A 92 12.80 -0.80 -2.98
CA PRO A 92 12.36 -0.42 -1.63
C PRO A 92 11.54 0.89 -1.63
N ARG A 93 11.81 1.79 -2.58
CA ARG A 93 11.07 3.04 -2.71
C ARG A 93 9.65 2.81 -3.18
N ASP A 94 9.47 2.01 -4.22
CA ASP A 94 8.14 1.71 -4.78
C ASP A 94 7.35 0.80 -3.83
N ALA A 95 8.03 -0.13 -3.15
CA ALA A 95 7.42 -0.96 -2.12
C ALA A 95 6.90 -0.11 -0.95
N ALA A 96 7.64 0.94 -0.55
CA ALA A 96 7.17 1.88 0.45
C ALA A 96 5.95 2.68 -0.03
N ALA A 97 5.96 3.17 -1.27
CA ALA A 97 4.82 3.88 -1.86
C ALA A 97 3.54 3.03 -1.87
N LYS A 98 3.65 1.71 -2.08
CA LYS A 98 2.49 0.78 -2.00
C LYS A 98 1.83 0.68 -0.63
N ILE A 99 2.56 0.97 0.45
CA ILE A 99 2.02 0.97 1.81
C ILE A 99 1.20 2.25 2.07
N GLY A 100 1.40 3.29 1.23
CA GLY A 100 0.75 4.58 1.34
C GLY A 100 1.54 5.52 2.25
N ASP A 101 1.14 5.60 3.52
CA ASP A 101 1.71 6.51 4.52
C ASP A 101 3.04 5.99 5.12
N ALA A 102 3.97 5.61 4.25
CA ALA A 102 5.24 5.00 4.64
C ALA A 102 6.35 6.00 4.93
N ASP A 103 6.16 7.31 4.72
CA ASP A 103 7.15 8.38 4.98
C ASP A 103 8.60 7.93 4.70
N TYR A 104 8.88 7.54 3.45
CA TYR A 104 10.18 7.00 3.06
C TYR A 104 11.27 8.06 3.22
N LYS A 105 12.27 7.77 4.04
CA LYS A 105 13.39 8.68 4.34
C LYS A 105 14.73 8.00 4.15
N VAL A 106 15.66 8.71 3.53
CA VAL A 106 17.07 8.31 3.47
C VAL A 106 17.78 8.92 4.67
N LEU A 107 18.22 8.09 5.61
CA LEU A 107 18.92 8.52 6.81
C LEU A 107 20.39 8.83 6.52
N ASN A 108 21.03 8.00 5.68
CA ASN A 108 22.42 8.19 5.29
C ASN A 108 22.65 7.74 3.86
N LYS A 109 22.97 8.70 2.98
CA LYS A 109 23.21 8.46 1.56
C LYS A 109 24.49 7.66 1.28
N LYS A 110 25.50 7.76 2.16
CA LYS A 110 26.78 7.05 1.99
C LYS A 110 26.65 5.56 2.29
N THR A 111 25.85 5.21 3.29
CA THR A 111 25.64 3.80 3.69
C THR A 111 24.40 3.18 3.03
N GLY A 112 23.60 3.96 2.29
CA GLY A 112 22.32 3.52 1.74
C GLY A 112 21.26 3.26 2.81
N GLN A 113 21.42 3.81 4.01
CA GLN A 113 20.50 3.57 5.12
C GLN A 113 19.22 4.39 4.93
N CYS A 114 18.10 3.71 4.97
CA CYS A 114 16.77 4.24 4.76
C CYS A 114 15.82 3.79 5.88
N GLN A 115 14.70 4.48 5.96
CA GLN A 115 13.64 4.20 6.91
C GLN A 115 12.27 4.38 6.27
N ILE A 116 11.32 3.55 6.70
CA ILE A 116 9.89 3.74 6.44
C ILE A 116 9.09 3.70 7.75
N ARG A 117 7.94 4.34 7.71
CA ARG A 117 6.96 4.43 8.78
C ARG A 117 5.95 3.29 8.72
N LEU A 118 5.80 2.58 9.84
CA LEU A 118 4.67 1.66 10.04
C LEU A 118 3.53 2.38 10.79
N SER A 119 3.87 3.11 11.84
CA SER A 119 2.95 3.93 12.64
C SER A 119 3.65 5.17 13.18
N GLN A 120 3.01 5.91 14.09
CA GLN A 120 3.67 7.01 14.78
C GLN A 120 4.90 6.55 15.59
N LYS A 121 4.79 5.39 16.25
CA LYS A 121 5.81 4.88 17.19
C LYS A 121 6.80 3.90 16.56
N ASN A 122 6.40 3.19 15.50
CA ASN A 122 7.19 2.12 14.92
C ASN A 122 7.72 2.49 13.52
N ARG A 123 8.98 2.14 13.27
CA ARG A 123 9.68 2.33 11.99
C ARG A 123 10.36 1.04 11.53
N VAL A 124 10.63 0.95 10.23
CA VAL A 124 11.54 -0.06 9.66
C VAL A 124 12.76 0.65 9.15
N THR A 125 13.93 0.25 9.66
CA THR A 125 15.22 0.77 9.22
C THR A 125 15.93 -0.32 8.44
N PHE A 126 16.46 0.03 7.28
CA PHE A 126 17.10 -0.90 6.35
C PHE A 126 18.23 -0.24 5.57
N ILE A 127 19.09 -1.06 4.98
CA ILE A 127 20.13 -0.60 4.04
C ILE A 127 19.74 -1.07 2.64
N VAL A 128 19.83 -0.16 1.68
CA VAL A 128 19.66 -0.43 0.26
C VAL A 128 21.05 -0.57 -0.36
N ASP A 129 21.38 -1.78 -0.80
CA ASP A 129 22.56 -2.04 -1.61
C ASP A 129 22.14 -2.11 -3.07
N HIS A 130 22.51 -1.06 -3.82
CA HIS A 130 22.16 -0.93 -5.23
C HIS A 130 22.98 -1.85 -6.13
N ASP A 131 24.20 -2.20 -5.74
CA ASP A 131 25.07 -3.07 -6.54
C ASP A 131 24.57 -4.51 -6.50
N SER A 132 24.17 -4.97 -5.31
CA SER A 132 23.65 -6.34 -5.10
C SER A 132 22.12 -6.44 -5.20
N HIS A 133 21.42 -5.34 -5.50
CA HIS A 133 19.95 -5.23 -5.48
C HIS A 133 19.34 -5.86 -4.22
N THR A 134 19.94 -5.58 -3.05
CA THR A 134 19.53 -6.20 -1.78
C THR A 134 19.09 -5.15 -0.77
N VAL A 135 17.90 -5.36 -0.21
CA VAL A 135 17.36 -4.61 0.92
C VAL A 135 17.66 -5.40 2.19
N ARG A 136 18.57 -4.88 3.02
CA ARG A 136 18.95 -5.50 4.30
C ARG A 136 18.20 -4.83 5.44
N ILE A 137 17.28 -5.56 6.06
CA ILE A 137 16.52 -5.06 7.21
C ILE A 137 17.43 -5.05 8.45
N LEU A 138 17.54 -3.88 9.09
CA LEU A 138 18.29 -3.71 10.34
C LEU A 138 17.39 -3.81 11.56
N GLN A 139 16.24 -3.15 11.49
CA GLN A 139 15.29 -3.08 12.60
C GLN A 139 13.86 -2.91 12.08
N VAL A 140 12.91 -3.58 12.72
CA VAL A 140 11.47 -3.47 12.50
C VAL A 140 10.81 -3.20 13.84
N GLY A 141 10.14 -2.05 13.96
CA GLY A 141 9.55 -1.61 15.22
C GLY A 141 10.53 -0.81 16.10
N GLY A 142 9.98 -0.15 17.10
CA GLY A 142 10.67 0.82 17.93
C GLY A 142 10.66 2.25 17.35
N HIS A 143 10.88 3.21 18.25
CA HIS A 143 11.19 4.58 17.91
C HIS A 143 12.71 4.68 17.75
N THR A 144 13.17 5.01 16.55
CA THR A 144 14.58 5.35 16.30
C THR A 144 14.84 6.79 16.65
#